data_AF-A0A924SNM5-F1
#
_entry.id   AF-A0A924SNM5-F1
#
_cell.length_a   1.000
_cell.length_b   1.000
_cell.length_c   1.000
_cell.angle_alpha   90.00
_cell.angle_beta   90.00
_cell.angle_gamma   90.00
#
_symmetry.space_group_name_H-M   'P 1'
#
loop_
_entity.id
_entity.type
_entity.pdbx_description
1 polymer ?
#
loop_
_entity_poly.entity_id
_entity_poly.type
_entity_poly.pdbx_seq_one_letter_code
_entity_poly.pdbx_strand_id
1 'polypeptide(L)' 'QTDVLLAHLCAENQLVAMRLSAQMPGVGDSTQNCEQAGRVYEVRLNVLPTPNPSFRRVDAQVFDGNSPILRLSTIVGRF' A
#
# COMPACT_ATOMS: atom_id res chain seq x y z
N GLN A 1 -14.35 -2.69 14.90
CA GLN A 1 -13.15 -3.53 14.77
C GLN A 1 -13.01 -4.14 13.37
N THR A 2 -14.10 -4.52 12.69
CA THR A 2 -14.09 -5.07 11.31
C THR A 2 -13.40 -4.16 10.28
N ASP A 3 -13.55 -2.84 10.38
CA ASP A 3 -12.98 -1.91 9.37
C ASP A 3 -11.46 -1.94 9.31
N VAL A 4 -10.78 -2.14 10.45
CA VAL A 4 -9.32 -2.27 10.50
C VAL A 4 -8.87 -3.55 9.81
N LEU A 5 -9.59 -4.66 9.99
CA LEU A 5 -9.29 -5.92 9.31
C LEU A 5 -9.42 -5.80 7.78
N LEU A 6 -10.53 -5.23 7.30
CA LEU A 6 -10.77 -5.06 5.87
C LEU A 6 -9.76 -4.07 5.26
N ALA A 7 -9.45 -2.98 5.95
CA ALA A 7 -8.40 -2.06 5.53
C ALA A 7 -7.02 -2.73 5.50
N HIS A 8 -6.73 -3.64 6.43
CA HIS A 8 -5.44 -4.36 6.46
C HIS A 8 -5.31 -5.25 5.23
N LEU A 9 -6.37 -5.99 4.87
CA LEU A 9 -6.41 -6.77 3.65
C LEU A 9 -6.16 -5.91 2.41
N CYS A 10 -6.75 -4.71 2.32
CA CYS A 10 -6.50 -3.80 1.21
C CYS A 10 -5.04 -3.33 1.12
N ALA A 11 -4.43 -2.98 2.24
CA ALA A 11 -3.01 -2.58 2.27
C ALA A 11 -2.11 -3.75 1.87
N GLU A 12 -2.33 -4.94 2.43
CA GLU A 12 -1.54 -6.14 2.10
C GLU A 12 -1.69 -6.55 0.64
N ASN A 13 -2.92 -6.59 0.11
CA ASN A 13 -3.17 -6.92 -1.29
C ASN A 13 -2.34 -6.03 -2.22
N GLN A 14 -2.27 -4.73 -1.93
CA GLN A 14 -1.55 -3.81 -2.80
C GLN A 14 -0.03 -3.91 -2.65
N LEU A 15 0.47 -4.15 -1.44
CA LEU A 15 1.90 -4.41 -1.22
C LEU A 15 2.34 -5.74 -1.84
N VAL A 16 1.49 -6.77 -1.79
CA VAL A 16 1.75 -8.08 -2.41
C VAL A 16 1.71 -7.96 -3.93
N ALA A 17 0.72 -7.30 -4.50
CA ALA A 17 0.64 -7.05 -5.95
C ALA A 17 1.88 -6.31 -6.46
N MET A 18 2.35 -5.30 -5.72
CA MET A 18 3.59 -4.59 -6.03
C MET A 18 4.80 -5.54 -6.07
N ARG A 19 4.94 -6.43 -5.08
CA ARG A 19 6.04 -7.42 -5.07
C ARG A 19 5.92 -8.43 -6.21
N LEU A 20 4.72 -8.90 -6.51
CA LEU A 20 4.46 -9.87 -7.59
C LEU A 20 4.72 -9.30 -8.99
N SER A 21 4.71 -7.97 -9.15
CA SER A 21 5.09 -7.33 -10.43
C SER A 21 6.54 -7.62 -10.85
N ALA A 22 7.40 -8.06 -9.91
CA ALA A 22 8.83 -8.29 -10.10
C ALA A 22 9.59 -7.06 -10.66
N GLN A 23 9.00 -5.86 -10.54
CA GLN A 23 9.60 -4.60 -10.95
C GLN A 23 9.83 -3.73 -9.72
N MET A 24 10.95 -2.99 -9.74
CA MET A 24 11.23 -2.02 -8.69
C MET A 24 10.16 -0.92 -8.73
N PRO A 25 9.45 -0.64 -7.63
CA PRO A 25 8.40 0.37 -7.65
C PRO A 25 8.97 1.75 -7.95
N GLY A 26 8.29 2.48 -8.83
CA GLY A 26 8.61 3.88 -9.13
C GLY A 26 8.42 4.75 -7.88
N VAL A 27 9.33 5.70 -7.66
CA VAL A 27 9.20 6.69 -6.58
C VAL A 27 8.05 7.64 -6.88
N GLY A 28 7.27 7.97 -5.86
CA GLY A 28 6.12 8.87 -5.97
C GLY A 28 4.87 8.30 -5.30
N ASP A 29 3.76 8.98 -5.57
CA ASP A 29 2.46 8.63 -5.01
C ASP A 29 1.56 7.97 -6.06
N SER A 30 0.77 7.00 -5.62
CA SER A 30 -0.32 6.44 -6.43
C SER A 30 -1.50 6.08 -5.55
N THR A 31 -2.70 6.11 -6.15
CA THR A 31 -3.95 5.80 -5.45
C THR A 31 -4.62 4.61 -6.12
N GLN A 32 -5.14 3.71 -5.31
CA GLN A 32 -5.76 2.46 -5.76
C GLN A 32 -7.06 2.25 -4.99
N ASN A 33 -8.12 1.89 -5.70
CA ASN A 33 -9.37 1.50 -5.05
C ASN A 33 -9.30 0.02 -4.67
N CYS A 34 -9.85 -0.31 -3.51
CA CYS A 34 -9.92 -1.68 -3.00
C CYS A 34 -11.31 -1.97 -2.46
N GLU A 35 -12.03 -2.88 -3.10
CA GLU A 35 -13.34 -3.32 -2.63
C GLU A 35 -13.20 -4.54 -1.71
N GLN A 36 -13.79 -4.48 -0.52
CA GLN A 36 -13.84 -5.58 0.45
C GLN A 36 -15.22 -5.65 1.11
N ALA A 37 -15.85 -6.83 1.06
CA ALA A 37 -17.16 -7.06 1.65
C ALA A 37 -18.22 -5.99 1.28
N GLY A 38 -18.21 -5.55 0.01
CA GLY A 38 -19.13 -4.53 -0.52
C GLY A 38 -18.81 -3.09 -0.10
N ARG A 39 -17.65 -2.82 0.51
CA ARG A 39 -17.15 -1.49 0.85
C ARG A 39 -15.96 -1.13 -0.02
N VAL A 40 -15.89 0.11 -0.48
CA VAL A 40 -14.76 0.62 -1.27
C VAL A 40 -13.85 1.45 -0.39
N TYR A 41 -12.61 0.99 -0.24
CA TYR A 41 -11.53 1.70 0.42
C TYR A 41 -10.59 2.33 -0.60
N GLU A 42 -9.97 3.44 -0.22
CA GLU A 42 -8.91 4.08 -1.01
C GLU A 42 -7.55 3.75 -0.37
N VAL A 43 -6.64 3.15 -1.14
CA VAL A 43 -5.26 2.87 -0.73
C VAL A 43 -4.35 3.85 -1.43
N ARG A 44 -3.71 4.73 -0.67
CA ARG A 44 -2.63 5.61 -1.16
C ARG A 44 -1.28 4.96 -0.89
N LEU A 45 -0.55 4.68 -1.95
CA LEU A 45 0.81 4.19 -1.91
C LEU A 45 1.77 5.38 -2.05
N ASN A 46 2.68 5.52 -1.10
CA ASN A 46 3.77 6.50 -1.15
C ASN A 46 5.10 5.73 -1.17
N VAL A 47 5.81 5.82 -2.30
CA VAL A 47 7.08 5.14 -2.54
C VAL A 47 8.23 6.14 -2.39
N LEU A 48 9.10 5.90 -1.41
CA LEU A 48 10.19 6.79 -1.05
C LEU A 48 11.55 6.13 -1.35
N PRO A 49 12.54 6.93 -1.83
CA PRO A 49 13.90 6.45 -1.93
C PRO A 49 14.48 6.17 -0.54
N THR A 50 15.42 5.24 -0.47
CA THR A 50 16.26 5.02 0.72
C THR A 50 17.73 5.23 0.34
N PRO A 51 18.66 5.39 1.30
CA PRO A 51 20.09 5.48 1.00
C PRO A 51 20.63 4.26 0.24
N ASN A 52 20.03 3.07 0.42
CA ASN A 52 20.36 1.91 -0.38
C ASN A 52 19.51 1.93 -1.68
N PRO A 53 20.11 2.11 -2.87
CA PRO A 53 19.36 2.20 -4.13
C PRO A 53 18.60 0.91 -4.48
N SER A 54 18.99 -0.23 -3.90
CA SER A 54 18.29 -1.51 -4.06
C SER A 54 16.98 -1.59 -3.26
N PHE A 55 16.70 -0.62 -2.38
CA PHE A 55 15.52 -0.60 -1.51
C PHE A 55 14.69 0.67 -1.72
N ARG A 56 13.37 0.49 -1.73
CA ARG A 56 12.39 1.57 -1.55
C ARG A 56 11.60 1.34 -0.28
N ARG A 57 11.28 2.41 0.45
CA ARG A 57 10.24 2.36 1.47
C ARG A 57 8.90 2.58 0.79
N VAL A 58 7.92 1.75 1.12
CA VAL A 58 6.56 1.86 0.59
C VAL A 58 5.62 1.96 1.77
N ASP A 59 4.86 3.04 1.80
CA ASP A 59 3.79 3.27 2.77
C ASP A 59 2.44 3.07 2.06
N ALA A 60 1.62 2.14 2.55
CA ALA A 60 0.25 1.91 2.10
C ALA A 60 -0.72 2.44 3.15
N GLN A 61 -1.26 3.63 2.91
CA GLN A 61 -2.27 4.28 3.76
C GLN A 61 -3.66 3.97 3.23
N VAL A 62 -4.53 3.43 4.08
CA VAL A 62 -5.92 3.13 3.72
C VAL A 62 -6.87 4.15 4.30
N PHE A 63 -7.84 4.57 3.49
CA PHE A 63 -8.91 5.49 3.84
C PHE A 63 -10.28 4.87 3.57
N ASP A 64 -11.25 5.28 4.37
CA ASP A 64 -12.69 5.16 4.08
C ASP A 64 -13.24 6.58 3.91
N GLY A 65 -13.49 6.96 2.65
CA GLY A 65 -13.69 8.36 2.25
C GLY A 65 -12.48 9.23 2.63
N ASN A 66 -12.70 10.23 3.48
CA ASN A 66 -11.64 11.12 3.97
C ASN A 66 -11.01 10.66 5.30
N SER A 67 -11.50 9.56 5.89
CA SER A 67 -11.05 9.09 7.20
C SER A 67 -9.90 8.10 7.06
N PRO A 68 -8.69 8.39 7.58
CA PRO A 68 -7.60 7.42 7.59
C PRO A 68 -7.90 6.30 8.59
N ILE A 69 -7.76 5.04 8.16
CA ILE A 69 -7.97 3.87 9.03
C ILE A 69 -6.64 3.35 9.57
N LEU A 70 -5.72 2.97 8.67
CA LEU A 70 -4.42 2.42 9.02
C LEU A 70 -3.37 2.68 7.95
N ARG A 71 -2.11 2.52 8.33
CA ARG A 71 -0.96 2.54 7.44
C ARG A 71 -0.11 1.31 7.68
N LEU A 72 0.25 0.61 6.60
CA LEU A 72 1.33 -0.37 6.60
C LEU A 72 2.55 0.21 5.91
N SER A 73 3.72 0.03 6.51
CA SER A 73 5.00 0.48 5.95
C SER A 73 5.91 -0.72 5.77
N THR A 74 6.53 -0.84 4.61
CA THR A 74 7.47 -1.92 4.33
C THR A 74 8.63 -1.45 3.47
N ILE A 75 9.66 -2.28 3.37
CA ILE A 75 10.74 -2.12 2.39
C ILE A 75 10.47 -3.09 1.24
N VAL A 76 10.58 -2.58 0.02
CA VAL A 76 10.57 -3.39 -1.20
C VAL A 76 11.97 -3.34 -1.80
N GLY A 77 12.55 -4.52 -1.98
CA GLY A 77 13.84 -4.70 -2.61
C GLY A 77 13.72 -5.18 -4.05
N ARG A 78 14.78 -4.95 -4.80
CA ARG A 78 15.06 -5.75 -5.99
C ARG A 78 15.45 -7.14 -5.50
N PHE A 79 14.81 -8.20 -6.00
CA PHE A 79 14.98 -9.64 -5.67
C PHE A 79 14.08 -10.20 -4.57
#